data_AF-A0A1G7Q2N4-F1
#
_entry.id   AF-A0A1G7Q2N4-F1
#
_cell.length_a   1.000
_cell.length_b   1.000
_cell.length_c   1.000
_cell.angle_alpha   90.00
_cell.angle_beta   90.00
_cell.angle_gamma   90.00
#
_symmetry.space_group_name_H-M   'P 1'
#
loop_
_entity.id
_entity.type
_entity.pdbx_description
1 polymer ?
#
loop_
_entity_poly.entity_id
_entity_poly.type
_entity_poly.pdbx_seq_one_letter_code
_entity_poly.pdbx_strand_id
1 'polypeptide(L)'
;MTLQPWLYTLFVVVGGFHVLAVLYAYWFKRVSDDGVEPADSTEKSFQLNEVDCPECGTTNERGYRYCANCVSELPSGDNIDRKPTAPVEWQIF
;
A
#
# COMPACT_ATOMS: atom_id res chain seq x y z
N MET A 1 30.58 -34.37 35.61
CA MET A 1 29.38 -33.50 35.72
C MET A 1 28.79 -33.36 34.33
N THR A 2 27.93 -34.27 33.91
CA THR A 2 27.17 -34.10 32.67
C THR A 2 26.03 -33.13 32.95
N LEU A 3 25.94 -32.04 32.17
CA LEU A 3 24.79 -31.14 32.20
C LEU A 3 23.52 -31.97 31.95
N GLN A 4 22.45 -31.66 32.68
CA GLN A 4 21.23 -32.45 32.63
C GLN A 4 20.64 -32.44 31.20
N PRO A 5 20.33 -33.61 30.61
CA PRO A 5 19.93 -33.69 29.19
C PRO A 5 18.66 -32.89 28.86
N TRP A 6 17.76 -32.70 29.83
CA TRP A 6 16.55 -31.89 29.67
C TRP A 6 16.83 -30.38 29.52
N LEU A 7 17.99 -29.91 29.98
CA LEU A 7 18.38 -28.51 29.80
C LEU A 7 18.74 -28.22 28.34
N TYR A 8 19.39 -29.17 27.66
CA TYR A 8 19.70 -29.05 26.24
C TYR A 8 18.46 -29.09 25.37
N THR A 9 17.48 -29.94 25.70
CA THR A 9 16.21 -29.97 24.96
C THR A 9 15.47 -28.64 25.11
N LEU A 10 15.49 -28.05 26.31
CA LEU A 10 14.91 -26.73 26.56
C LEU A 10 15.61 -25.65 25.71
N PHE A 11 16.94 -25.62 25.68
CA PHE A 11 17.67 -24.64 24.86
C PHE A 11 17.44 -24.79 23.36
N VAL A 12 17.36 -26.03 22.85
CA VAL A 12 17.05 -26.28 21.43
C VAL A 12 15.64 -25.82 21.09
N VAL A 13 14.65 -26.08 21.96
CA VAL A 13 13.26 -25.63 21.73
C VAL A 13 13.15 -24.11 21.78
N VAL A 14 13.74 -23.47 22.79
CA VAL A 14 13.69 -22.00 22.93
C VAL A 14 14.44 -21.32 21.79
N GLY A 15 15.63 -21.82 21.44
CA GLY A 15 16.41 -21.32 20.31
C GLY A 15 15.68 -21.52 18.99
N GLY A 16 15.10 -22.71 18.77
CA GLY A 16 14.29 -23.00 17.60
C GLY A 16 13.07 -22.09 17.47
N PHE A 17 12.35 -21.87 18.57
CA PHE A 17 11.21 -20.95 18.62
C PHE A 17 11.64 -19.51 18.33
N HIS A 18 12.77 -19.04 18.88
CA HIS A 18 13.32 -17.72 18.58
C HIS A 18 13.68 -17.55 17.11
N VAL A 19 14.37 -18.54 16.52
CA VAL A 19 14.72 -18.53 15.10
C VAL A 19 13.45 -18.54 14.25
N LEU A 20 12.46 -19.38 14.57
CA LEU A 20 11.17 -19.41 13.87
C LEU A 20 10.43 -18.08 13.98
N ALA A 21 10.41 -17.44 15.16
CA ALA A 21 9.77 -16.14 15.36
C ALA A 21 10.46 -15.04 14.54
N VAL A 22 11.79 -15.03 14.51
CA VAL A 22 12.58 -14.08 13.70
C VAL A 22 12.34 -14.32 12.20
N LEU A 23 12.36 -15.58 11.76
CA LEU A 23 12.06 -15.93 10.37
C LEU A 23 10.62 -15.57 9.98
N TYR A 24 9.66 -15.78 10.88
CA TYR A 24 8.27 -15.41 10.67
C TYR A 24 8.10 -13.90 10.56
N ALA A 25 8.71 -13.12 11.47
CA ALA A 25 8.69 -11.66 11.41
C ALA A 25 9.36 -11.14 10.14
N TYR A 26 10.46 -11.77 9.72
CA TYR A 26 11.16 -11.43 8.49
C TYR A 26 10.35 -11.76 7.24
N TRP A 27 9.70 -12.93 7.21
CA TRP A 27 8.82 -13.33 6.11
C TRP A 27 7.56 -12.48 6.05
N PHE A 28 6.94 -12.16 7.18
CA PHE A 28 5.74 -11.31 7.22
C PHE A 28 6.03 -9.88 6.79
N LYS A 29 7.19 -9.34 7.21
CA LYS A 29 7.66 -8.04 6.72
C LYS A 29 7.92 -8.08 5.22
N ARG A 30 8.57 -9.14 4.72
CA ARG A 30 8.72 -9.37 3.29
C ARG A 30 7.39 -9.49 2.58
N VAL A 31 6.40 -10.25 3.05
CA VAL A 31 5.06 -10.34 2.42
C VAL A 31 4.32 -9.00 2.42
N SER A 32 4.60 -8.13 3.39
CA SER A 32 4.04 -6.77 3.44
C SER A 32 4.75 -5.82 2.45
N ASP A 33 6.04 -6.04 2.19
CA ASP A 33 6.86 -5.27 1.22
C ASP A 33 6.80 -5.88 -0.21
N ASP A 34 6.62 -7.20 -0.32
CA ASP A 34 6.49 -8.05 -1.51
C ASP A 34 5.01 -8.14 -1.89
N GLY A 35 4.37 -6.97 -2.01
CA GLY A 35 3.22 -6.81 -2.89
C GLY A 35 3.65 -7.05 -4.34
N VAL A 36 3.95 -8.31 -4.69
CA VAL A 36 4.12 -8.79 -6.07
C VAL A 36 3.45 -10.15 -6.21
N GLU A 37 2.27 -10.07 -6.81
CA GLU A 37 1.74 -10.97 -7.83
C GLU A 37 1.76 -12.48 -7.56
N PRO A 38 0.60 -13.10 -7.22
CA PRO A 38 0.32 -14.40 -7.79
C PRO A 38 0.36 -14.24 -9.31
N ALA A 39 1.27 -14.98 -9.96
CA ALA A 39 1.24 -15.16 -11.40
C ALA A 39 -0.08 -15.85 -11.79
N ASP A 40 -1.13 -15.07 -12.00
CA ASP A 40 -2.11 -15.18 -13.08
C ASP A 40 -3.15 -14.05 -12.95
N SER A 41 -3.27 -13.25 -14.00
CA SER A 41 -4.19 -12.11 -14.18
C SER A 41 -3.98 -10.88 -13.27
N THR A 42 -3.20 -9.89 -13.72
CA THR A 42 -3.65 -8.49 -13.93
C THR A 42 -2.49 -7.65 -14.46
N GLU A 43 -2.19 -7.79 -15.75
CA GLU A 43 -1.56 -6.73 -16.57
C GLU A 43 -2.51 -5.51 -16.76
N LYS A 44 -3.30 -5.12 -15.75
CA LYS A 44 -4.35 -4.10 -15.92
C LYS A 44 -4.70 -3.31 -14.66
N SER A 45 -3.72 -2.62 -14.06
CA SER A 45 -4.04 -1.57 -13.07
C SER A 45 -3.05 -0.40 -12.99
N PHE A 46 -1.96 -0.39 -13.78
CA PHE A 46 -1.02 0.74 -13.82
C PHE A 46 -1.23 1.74 -14.98
N GLN A 47 -2.19 1.49 -15.88
CA GLN A 47 -2.40 2.34 -17.08
C GLN A 47 -3.63 3.27 -16.98
N LEU A 48 -4.21 3.43 -15.79
CA LEU A 48 -5.40 4.26 -15.57
C LEU A 48 -5.16 5.43 -14.63
N ASN A 49 -3.93 5.65 -14.18
CA ASN A 49 -3.57 6.76 -13.30
C ASN A 49 -2.84 7.88 -14.03
N GLU A 50 -2.82 7.88 -15.35
CA GLU A 50 -2.24 8.94 -16.17
C GLU A 50 -3.32 9.59 -17.05
N VAL A 51 -3.09 10.86 -17.40
CA VAL A 51 -3.88 11.68 -18.29
C VAL A 51 -2.95 12.51 -19.17
N ASP A 52 -3.12 12.42 -20.47
CA ASP A 52 -2.37 13.24 -21.41
C ASP A 52 -2.97 14.64 -21.49
N CYS A 53 -2.13 15.64 -21.41
CA CYS A 53 -2.54 17.02 -21.57
C CYS A 53 -3.00 17.28 -23.02
N PRO A 54 -4.23 17.76 -23.27
CA PRO A 54 -4.71 18.04 -24.62
C PRO A 54 -3.99 19.24 -25.27
N GLU A 55 -3.36 20.10 -24.48
CA GLU A 55 -2.68 21.30 -24.97
C GLU A 55 -1.23 21.04 -25.40
N CYS A 56 -0.49 20.20 -24.67
CA CYS A 56 0.95 19.98 -24.92
C CYS A 56 1.36 18.52 -25.05
N GLY A 57 0.45 17.57 -24.89
CA GLY A 57 0.73 16.13 -25.00
C GLY A 57 1.54 15.53 -23.85
N THR A 58 1.84 16.30 -22.80
CA THR A 58 2.56 15.76 -21.64
C THR A 58 1.66 14.84 -20.84
N THR A 59 2.14 13.64 -20.56
CA THR A 59 1.50 12.69 -19.64
C THR A 59 1.64 13.17 -18.20
N ASN A 60 0.51 13.31 -17.50
CA ASN A 60 0.42 13.74 -16.10
C ASN A 60 -0.29 12.67 -15.29
N GLU A 61 -0.07 12.61 -13.99
CA GLU A 61 -0.83 11.69 -13.13
C GLU A 61 -2.29 12.18 -12.97
N ARG A 62 -3.24 11.26 -12.78
CA ARG A 62 -4.63 11.60 -12.47
C ARG A 62 -4.70 12.17 -11.06
N GLY A 63 -5.36 13.32 -10.92
CA GLY A 63 -5.42 14.08 -9.66
C GLY A 63 -4.69 15.42 -9.73
N TYR A 64 -3.80 15.61 -10.71
CA TYR A 64 -3.31 16.95 -11.04
C TYR A 64 -4.45 17.79 -11.62
N ARG A 65 -4.63 18.99 -11.03
CA ARG A 65 -5.58 19.99 -11.54
C ARG A 65 -5.06 20.69 -12.80
N TYR A 66 -3.73 20.83 -12.89
CA TYR A 66 -3.03 21.54 -13.97
C TYR A 66 -1.89 20.68 -14.52
N CYS A 67 -1.56 20.85 -15.81
CA CYS A 67 -0.46 20.18 -16.46
C CYS A 67 0.90 20.64 -15.89
N ALA A 68 1.78 19.69 -15.54
CA ALA A 68 3.11 19.96 -14.99
C ALA A 68 4.08 20.65 -15.98
N ASN A 69 3.77 20.63 -17.28
CA ASN A 69 4.62 21.21 -18.32
C ASN A 69 4.10 22.57 -18.84
N CYS A 70 2.81 22.66 -19.20
CA CYS A 70 2.25 23.89 -19.79
C CYS A 70 1.23 24.61 -18.91
N VAL A 71 0.90 24.07 -17.72
CA VAL A 71 0.01 24.69 -16.72
C VAL A 71 -1.46 24.83 -17.16
N SER A 72 -1.86 24.26 -18.31
CA SER A 72 -3.27 24.18 -18.70
C SER A 72 -4.08 23.29 -17.74
N GLU A 73 -5.38 23.55 -17.62
CA GLU A 73 -6.28 22.73 -16.81
C GLU A 73 -6.43 21.33 -17.42
N LEU A 74 -6.26 20.30 -16.58
CA LEU A 74 -6.44 18.91 -17.00
C LEU A 74 -7.91 18.49 -16.80
N PRO A 75 -8.44 17.57 -17.63
CA PRO A 75 -9.85 17.16 -17.58
C PRO A 75 -10.24 16.30 -16.35
N SER A 76 -9.46 16.32 -15.26
CA SER A 76 -9.70 15.54 -14.04
C SER A 76 -10.37 16.41 -12.96
N GLY A 77 -11.69 16.58 -13.03
CA GLY A 77 -12.36 17.48 -12.10
C GLY A 77 -13.84 17.31 -11.80
N ASP A 78 -14.65 16.59 -12.58
CA ASP A 78 -16.10 16.56 -12.35
C ASP A 78 -16.68 15.18 -12.69
N ASN A 79 -16.67 14.25 -11.74
CA ASN A 79 -17.62 13.12 -11.59
C ASN A 79 -17.23 12.25 -10.38
N ILE A 80 -16.82 12.87 -9.27
CA ILE A 80 -17.02 12.21 -7.97
C ILE A 80 -18.27 12.87 -7.41
N ASP A 81 -19.38 12.15 -7.50
CA ASP A 81 -20.62 12.38 -6.76
C ASP A 81 -20.31 12.44 -5.27
N ARG A 82 -19.75 13.56 -4.81
CA ARG A 82 -19.67 13.90 -3.41
C ARG A 82 -21.07 14.31 -3.03
N LYS A 83 -21.92 13.33 -2.67
CA LYS A 83 -23.19 13.60 -2.00
C LYS A 83 -22.87 14.58 -0.87
N PRO A 84 -23.42 15.81 -0.87
CA PRO A 84 -23.21 16.74 0.23
C PRO A 84 -23.65 16.04 1.52
N THR A 85 -22.70 15.69 2.37
CA THR A 85 -23.02 15.24 3.72
C THR A 85 -23.66 16.44 4.42
N ALA A 86 -24.83 16.16 5.01
CA ALA A 86 -25.81 17.08 5.54
C ALA A 86 -25.23 18.25 6.37
N PRO A 87 -25.95 19.39 6.47
CA PRO A 87 -25.50 20.52 7.25
C PRO A 87 -25.32 20.14 8.74
N VAL A 88 -24.25 20.65 9.34
CA VAL A 88 -23.96 20.55 10.77
C VAL A 88 -25.05 21.30 11.53
N GLU A 89 -25.94 20.57 12.19
CA GLU A 89 -26.95 21.12 13.09
C GLU A 89 -26.29 21.48 14.43
N TRP A 90 -26.06 22.77 14.64
CA TRP A 90 -25.59 23.31 15.92
C TRP A 90 -26.73 23.23 16.96
N GLN A 91 -26.75 22.17 17.76
CA GLN A 91 -27.57 22.14 18.97
C GLN A 91 -26.90 22.96 20.06
N ILE A 92 -27.41 24.19 20.23
CA ILE A 92 -27.18 25.02 21.40
C ILE A 92 -28.33 24.71 22.37
N PHE A 93 -28.02 24.06 23.50
CA PHE A 93 -28.83 24.08 24.72
C PHE A 93 -27.89 24.15 25.92
#